data_AF-A0A6G1YNU8-F1
#
_entry.id   AF-A0A6G1YNU8-F1
#
_cell.length_a   1.000
_cell.length_b   1.000
_cell.length_c   1.000
_cell.angle_alpha   90.00
_cell.angle_beta   90.00
_cell.angle_gamma   90.00
#
_symmetry.space_group_name_H-M   'P 1'
#
loop_
_entity.id
_entity.type
_entity.pdbx_description
1 polymer ?
#
loop_
_entity_poly.entity_id
_entity_poly.type
_entity_poly.pdbx_seq_one_letter_code
_entity_poly.pdbx_strand_id
1 'polypeptide(L)'
;MGMADNSRRGMSAKKVYPEKGNPKEKENIFILCDTCFWCAAYFGKFMLPVEDRCPICLNTELSSFPILSNESFTFDYDQKYGVDLKFGSRMNIKSI
;
A
#
# COMPACT_ATOMS: atom_id res chain seq x y z
N MET A 1 -62.12 34.15 -0.10
CA MET A 1 -60.93 34.22 -0.97
C MET A 1 -59.72 33.88 -0.12
N GLY A 2 -59.02 32.75 -0.19
CA GLY A 2 -59.15 31.46 -0.86
C GLY A 2 -58.37 30.42 -0.02
N MET A 3 -58.68 29.14 -0.20
CA MET A 3 -57.96 27.98 0.36
C MET A 3 -56.69 27.68 -0.48
N ALA A 4 -55.65 27.10 0.14
CA ALA A 4 -54.58 26.24 -0.41
C ALA A 4 -53.26 26.43 0.38
N ASP A 5 -52.38 25.48 0.66
CA ASP A 5 -52.39 24.02 0.50
C ASP A 5 -51.28 23.41 1.39
N ASN A 6 -51.57 22.20 1.81
CA ASN A 6 -50.69 21.18 2.36
C ASN A 6 -49.52 20.87 1.40
N SER A 7 -48.27 20.82 1.88
CA SER A 7 -47.28 19.96 1.21
C SER A 7 -46.18 19.45 2.12
N ARG A 8 -46.30 18.14 2.39
CA ARG A 8 -45.27 17.21 2.86
C ARG A 8 -43.90 17.55 2.29
N ARG A 9 -42.90 17.76 3.15
CA ARG A 9 -41.53 17.35 2.84
C ARG A 9 -41.06 16.42 3.94
N GLY A 10 -41.42 15.14 3.76
CA GLY A 10 -40.70 14.07 4.41
C GLY A 10 -39.22 14.26 4.14
N MET A 11 -38.42 14.38 5.20
CA MET A 11 -36.98 14.33 5.09
C MET A 11 -36.62 12.90 4.72
N SER A 12 -36.61 12.64 3.41
CA SER A 12 -36.05 11.43 2.84
C SER A 12 -34.64 11.28 3.38
N ALA A 13 -34.41 10.19 4.12
CA ALA A 13 -33.06 9.80 4.51
C ALA A 13 -32.22 9.78 3.24
N LYS A 14 -31.31 10.74 3.07
CA LYS A 14 -30.33 10.68 2.02
C LYS A 14 -29.56 9.38 2.28
N LYS A 15 -29.77 8.39 1.42
CA LYS A 15 -28.89 7.23 1.33
C LYS A 15 -27.52 7.80 0.97
N VAL A 16 -26.69 7.99 1.98
CA VAL A 16 -25.26 8.17 1.79
C VAL A 16 -24.79 6.82 1.30
N TYR A 17 -24.68 6.67 -0.02
CA TYR A 17 -23.95 5.56 -0.57
C TYR A 17 -22.49 5.75 -0.15
N PRO A 18 -21.82 4.72 0.41
CA PRO A 18 -20.40 4.81 0.62
C PRO A 18 -19.78 5.11 -0.74
N GLU A 19 -18.99 6.19 -0.82
CA GLU A 19 -18.14 6.45 -1.97
C GLU A 19 -17.34 5.17 -2.20
N LYS A 20 -17.65 4.45 -3.29
CA LYS A 20 -16.83 3.33 -3.76
C LYS A 20 -15.54 3.96 -4.29
N GLY A 21 -14.65 4.31 -3.36
CA GLY A 21 -13.24 4.45 -3.67
C GLY A 21 -12.82 3.16 -4.36
N ASN A 22 -12.37 3.27 -5.60
CA ASN A 22 -11.78 2.19 -6.35
C ASN A 22 -10.81 1.46 -5.41
N PRO A 23 -10.94 0.14 -5.15
CA PRO A 23 -9.96 -0.54 -4.32
C PRO A 23 -8.64 -0.43 -5.05
N LYS A 24 -7.81 0.54 -4.64
CA LYS A 24 -6.41 0.60 -5.04
C LYS A 24 -5.90 -0.80 -4.72
N GLU A 25 -5.57 -1.56 -5.76
CA GLU A 25 -4.92 -2.85 -5.58
C GLU A 25 -3.79 -2.60 -4.59
N LYS A 26 -3.80 -3.32 -3.47
CA LYS A 26 -2.82 -3.07 -2.40
C LYS A 26 -1.47 -3.47 -2.97
N GLU A 27 -0.71 -2.47 -3.40
CA GLU A 27 0.59 -2.64 -4.05
C GLU A 27 1.52 -3.41 -3.11
N ASN A 28 2.25 -4.39 -3.65
CA ASN A 28 3.30 -5.02 -2.88
C ASN A 28 4.49 -4.06 -2.83
N ILE A 29 5.04 -3.81 -1.64
CA ILE A 29 6.05 -2.78 -1.44
C ILE A 29 7.21 -3.36 -0.64
N PHE A 30 8.44 -3.13 -1.10
CA PHE A 30 9.66 -3.32 -0.33
C PHE A 30 10.02 -2.02 0.37
N ILE A 31 10.26 -2.05 1.68
CA ILE A 31 10.72 -0.91 2.48
C ILE A 31 12.15 -1.17 2.92
N LEU A 32 13.01 -0.16 2.85
CA LEU A 32 14.39 -0.14 3.35
C LEU A 32 14.60 1.07 4.24
N CYS A 33 15.22 0.90 5.40
CA CYS A 33 15.70 2.02 6.20
C CYS A 33 17.09 2.46 5.72
N ASP A 34 17.21 3.74 5.37
CA ASP A 34 18.47 4.29 4.83
C ASP A 34 19.56 4.42 5.89
N THR A 35 19.19 4.34 7.18
CA THR A 35 20.11 4.51 8.31
C THR A 35 20.70 3.19 8.82
N CYS A 36 19.86 2.15 8.96
CA CYS A 36 20.26 0.88 9.58
C CYS A 36 20.06 -0.34 8.69
N PHE A 37 19.63 -0.13 7.44
CA PHE A 37 19.43 -1.16 6.42
C PHE A 37 18.42 -2.26 6.79
N TRP A 38 17.63 -2.07 7.85
CA TRP A 38 16.47 -2.90 8.11
C TRP A 38 15.50 -2.80 6.92
N CYS A 39 14.94 -3.93 6.50
CA CYS A 39 14.01 -3.99 5.39
C CYS A 39 12.83 -4.94 5.64
N ALA A 40 11.72 -4.69 4.94
CA ALA A 40 10.54 -5.56 4.96
C ALA A 40 9.80 -5.51 3.63
N ALA A 41 9.22 -6.63 3.21
CA ALA A 41 8.33 -6.72 2.05
C ALA A 41 6.88 -6.90 2.51
N TYR A 42 6.02 -5.96 2.13
CA TYR A 42 4.59 -5.95 2.40
C TYR A 42 3.85 -6.46 1.17
N PHE A 43 3.11 -7.56 1.32
CA PHE A 43 2.31 -8.14 0.24
C PHE A 43 0.82 -7.93 0.49
N GLY A 44 0.16 -7.14 -0.35
CA GLY A 44 -1.29 -6.97 -0.32
C GLY A 44 -1.87 -6.54 1.05
N LYS A 45 -2.66 -7.42 1.69
CA LYS A 45 -3.63 -7.09 2.76
C LYS A 45 -3.04 -6.48 4.04
N PHE A 46 -1.73 -6.58 4.26
CA PHE A 46 -1.07 -6.02 5.42
C PHE A 46 -1.02 -4.50 5.29
N MET A 47 -1.54 -3.78 6.30
CA MET A 47 -1.38 -2.34 6.38
C MET A 47 0.13 -2.05 6.47
N LEU A 48 0.60 -1.06 5.71
CA LEU A 48 1.91 -0.46 5.95
C LEU A 48 2.00 -0.06 7.43
N PRO A 49 3.20 -0.06 8.05
CA PRO A 49 3.37 0.45 9.40
C PRO A 49 2.70 1.82 9.51
N VAL A 50 1.78 1.97 10.46
CA VAL A 50 1.03 3.21 10.67
C VAL A 50 1.96 4.36 11.09
N GLU A 51 3.13 4.00 11.61
CA GLU A 51 4.21 4.88 11.96
C GLU A 51 5.26 4.74 10.85
N ASP A 52 5.40 5.76 9.98
CA ASP A 52 6.39 5.85 8.90
C ASP A 52 7.84 5.90 9.46
N ARG A 53 8.23 4.89 10.24
CA ARG A 53 9.46 4.81 11.03
C ARG A 53 10.03 3.40 10.98
N CYS A 54 11.34 3.33 10.98
CA CYS A 54 12.05 2.07 11.13
C CYS A 54 11.78 1.47 12.53
N PRO A 55 11.32 0.22 12.64
CA PRO A 55 11.08 -0.41 13.95
C PRO A 55 12.38 -0.73 14.71
N ILE A 56 13.55 -0.62 14.07
CA ILE A 56 14.85 -0.92 14.67
C ILE A 56 15.53 0.34 15.21
N CYS A 57 15.72 1.36 14.38
CA CYS A 57 16.43 2.58 14.79
C CYS A 57 15.50 3.78 15.06
N LEU A 58 14.18 3.61 14.86
CA LEU A 58 13.15 4.64 15.03
C LEU A 58 13.29 5.86 14.11
N ASN A 59 14.23 5.84 13.16
CA ASN A 59 14.38 6.91 12.18
C ASN A 59 13.25 6.87 11.12
N THR A 60 12.93 8.02 10.55
CA THR A 60 11.88 8.21 9.53
C THR A 60 12.40 8.08 8.09
N GLU A 61 13.72 7.92 7.91
CA GLU A 61 14.36 7.77 6.60
C GLU A 61 14.13 6.35 6.07
N LEU A 62 12.99 6.20 5.38
CA LEU A 62 12.56 4.95 4.75
C LEU A 62 12.42 5.14 3.22
N SER A 63 13.17 4.36 2.47
CA SER A 63 13.00 4.17 1.03
C SER A 63 11.95 3.09 0.76
N SER A 64 11.07 3.31 -0.22
CA SER A 64 10.08 2.32 -0.66
C SER A 64 10.20 2.02 -2.14
N PHE A 65 10.05 0.74 -2.50
CA PHE A 65 10.19 0.24 -3.86
C PHE A 65 9.00 -0.65 -4.19
N PRO A 66 8.29 -0.44 -5.31
CA PRO A 66 7.20 -1.31 -5.72
C PRO A 66 7.74 -2.70 -6.09
N ILE A 67 7.03 -3.76 -5.70
CA ILE A 67 7.26 -5.14 -6.13
C ILE A 67 6.10 -5.53 -7.06
N LEU A 68 6.38 -5.79 -8.33
CA LEU A 68 5.33 -6.24 -9.24
C LEU A 68 4.83 -7.65 -8.89
N SER A 69 3.55 -7.94 -9.14
CA SER A 69 2.95 -9.26 -8.82
C SER A 69 3.63 -10.43 -9.53
N ASN A 70 4.24 -10.19 -10.68
CA ASN A 70 5.00 -11.16 -11.48
C ASN A 70 6.51 -11.04 -11.26
N GLU A 71 6.96 -10.39 -10.19
CA GLU A 71 8.36 -10.13 -9.94
C GLU A 71 8.84 -10.84 -8.67
N SER A 72 10.11 -11.21 -8.71
CA SER A 72 10.86 -11.70 -7.57
C SER A 72 11.99 -10.72 -7.29
N PHE A 73 12.42 -10.67 -6.03
CA PHE A 73 13.56 -9.86 -5.65
C PHE A 73 14.56 -10.68 -4.85
N THR A 74 15.82 -10.30 -4.94
CA THR A 74 16.89 -10.76 -4.06
C THR A 74 17.43 -9.57 -3.29
N PHE A 75 17.71 -9.79 -2.01
CA PHE A 75 18.35 -8.83 -1.12
C PHE A 75 19.69 -9.41 -0.68
N ASP A 76 20.75 -8.64 -0.86
CA ASP A 76 22.08 -8.93 -0.36
C ASP A 76 22.61 -7.73 0.42
N TYR A 77 23.37 -8.00 1.48
CA TYR A 77 23.97 -6.98 2.32
C TYR A 77 25.45 -7.26 2.51
N ASP A 78 26.26 -6.28 2.11
CA ASP A 78 27.70 -6.28 2.31
C ASP A 78 28.12 -5.04 3.10
N GLN A 79 29.03 -5.22 4.06
CA GLN A 79 29.46 -4.12 4.92
C GLN A 79 30.22 -3.01 4.17
N LYS A 80 30.89 -3.34 3.06
CA LYS A 80 31.67 -2.40 2.25
C LYS A 80 30.84 -1.75 1.15
N TYR A 81 29.95 -2.50 0.51
CA TYR A 81 29.16 -2.06 -0.65
C TYR A 81 27.73 -1.64 -0.30
N GLY A 82 27.26 -1.95 0.92
CA GLY A 82 25.92 -1.64 1.37
C GLY A 82 24.89 -2.68 0.93
N VAL A 83 23.72 -2.22 0.51
CA VAL A 83 22.59 -3.07 0.13
C VAL A 83 22.53 -3.22 -1.38
N ASP A 84 22.46 -4.46 -1.85
CA ASP A 84 22.16 -4.80 -3.24
C ASP A 84 20.75 -5.40 -3.34
N LEU A 85 19.87 -4.71 -4.06
CA LEU A 85 18.50 -5.13 -4.32
C LEU A 85 18.34 -5.38 -5.83
N LYS A 86 17.98 -6.61 -6.19
CA LYS A 86 17.77 -6.98 -7.61
C LYS A 86 16.34 -7.45 -7.80
N PHE A 87 15.67 -6.86 -8.77
CA PHE A 87 14.33 -7.23 -9.17
C PHE A 87 14.36 -7.98 -10.50
N GLY A 88 13.56 -9.04 -10.62
CA GLY A 88 13.55 -9.88 -11.81
C GLY A 88 12.20 -10.56 -12.03
N SER A 89 11.77 -10.62 -13.29
CA SER A 89 10.55 -11.29 -13.70
C SER A 89 10.55 -12.77 -13.28
N ARG A 90 9.46 -13.21 -12.66
CA ARG A 90 9.13 -14.62 -12.49
C ARG A 90 8.69 -15.14 -13.85
N MET A 91 9.64 -15.46 -14.73
CA MET A 91 9.33 -16.17 -15.94
C MET A 91 8.66 -17.50 -15.54
N ASN A 92 7.40 -17.70 -15.96
CA ASN A 92 6.75 -19.01 -15.89
C ASN A 92 7.61 -19.98 -16.71
N ILE A 93 8.49 -20.72 -16.04
CA ILE A 93 9.04 -21.95 -16.62
C ILE A 93 7.82 -22.85 -16.75
N LYS A 94 7.21 -22.89 -17.94
CA LYS A 94 6.31 -23.98 -18.29
C LYS A 94 7.15 -25.23 -18.17
N SER A 95 6.88 -26.04 -17.15
CA SER A 95 7.44 -27.38 -17.01
C SER A 95 7.25 -28.09 -18.35
N ILE A 96 8.36 -28.47 -18.97
CA ILE A 96 8.41 -29.26 -20.21
C ILE A 96 8.04 -30.69 -19.84
#